data_AF-A0A3C1H1R3-F1
#
_entry.id   AF-A0A3C1H1R3-F1
#
_cell.length_a   1.000
_cell.length_b   1.000
_cell.length_c   1.000
_cell.angle_alpha   90.00
_cell.angle_beta   90.00
_cell.angle_gamma   90.00
#
_symmetry.space_group_name_H-M   'P 1'
#
loop_
_entity.id
_entity.type
_entity.pdbx_description
1 polymer ?
#
loop_
_entity_poly.entity_id
_entity_poly.type
_entity_poly.pdbx_seq_one_letter_code
_entity_poly.pdbx_strand_id
1 'polypeptide(L)'
;MRKWNAVLSMGILVLFLLHAVIGGFQLSGILSGGGSILTVLSWVMVCLIAVHALLGVILTVQTLSAQKKAGTVYRKENRMFRVRRISGFAVMLLILSHIVIFLGSSEGGVYRLNPFGTAQLISQMLLVLSIAVHVLTNIRPLMLALGVRGFREFFTDILLILSVILCFCGAAFLIYFLRWQQI
;
A
#
# COMPACT_ATOMS: atom_id res chain seq x y z
N MET A 1 -19.28 5.09 10.57
CA MET A 1 -18.41 4.30 9.65
C MET A 1 -17.45 5.15 8.82
N ARG A 2 -17.90 6.19 8.10
CA ARG A 2 -17.06 6.92 7.15
C ARG A 2 -15.88 7.70 7.79
N LYS A 3 -16.09 8.34 8.95
CA LYS A 3 -15.02 9.03 9.72
C LYS A 3 -14.00 8.05 10.31
N TRP A 4 -14.47 6.95 10.91
CA TRP A 4 -13.60 5.89 11.46
C TRP A 4 -12.71 5.25 10.39
N ASN A 5 -13.26 4.97 9.20
CA ASN A 5 -12.44 4.46 8.09
C ASN A 5 -11.39 5.49 7.62
N ALA A 6 -11.69 6.79 7.67
CA ALA A 6 -10.73 7.83 7.33
C ALA A 6 -9.58 7.90 8.34
N VAL A 7 -9.87 7.83 9.64
CA VAL A 7 -8.84 7.77 10.69
C VAL A 7 -7.97 6.52 10.54
N LEU A 8 -8.59 5.36 10.32
CA LEU A 8 -7.89 4.12 10.03
C LEU A 8 -6.96 4.27 8.80
N SER A 9 -7.47 4.80 7.69
CA SER A 9 -6.67 5.04 6.49
C SER A 9 -5.52 6.02 6.70
N MET A 10 -5.70 7.04 7.55
CA MET A 10 -4.61 7.96 7.93
C MET A 10 -3.52 7.23 8.72
N GLY A 11 -3.90 6.39 9.69
CA GLY A 11 -2.95 5.57 10.45
C GLY A 11 -2.17 4.61 9.54
N ILE A 12 -2.85 3.95 8.61
CA ILE A 12 -2.20 3.09 7.60
C ILE A 12 -1.23 3.90 6.74
N LEU A 13 -1.61 5.10 6.29
CA LEU A 13 -0.75 5.95 5.48
C LEU A 13 0.54 6.31 6.24
N VAL A 14 0.44 6.70 7.50
CA VAL A 14 1.62 7.03 8.34
C VAL A 14 2.54 5.81 8.50
N LEU A 15 1.97 4.64 8.84
CA LEU A 15 2.76 3.42 8.96
C LEU A 15 3.37 2.99 7.63
N PHE A 16 2.64 3.14 6.53
CA PHE A 16 3.13 2.85 5.19
C PHE A 16 4.32 3.74 4.83
N LEU A 17 4.26 5.05 5.12
CA LEU A 17 5.37 5.97 4.86
C LEU A 17 6.62 5.58 5.66
N LEU A 18 6.43 5.24 6.94
CA LEU A 18 7.52 4.75 7.78
C LEU A 18 8.13 3.46 7.23
N HIS A 19 7.28 2.49 6.89
CA HIS A 19 7.68 1.21 6.32
C HIS A 19 8.39 1.37 4.97
N ALA A 20 7.88 2.24 4.09
CA ALA A 20 8.46 2.54 2.79
C ALA A 20 9.89 3.10 2.90
N VAL A 21 10.09 4.07 3.80
CA VAL A 21 11.40 4.71 4.00
C VAL A 21 12.38 3.75 4.65
N ILE A 22 12.03 3.18 5.81
CA ILE A 22 12.91 2.28 6.56
C ILE A 22 13.19 1.01 5.76
N GLY A 23 12.16 0.38 5.21
CA GLY A 23 12.27 -0.81 4.38
C GLY A 23 13.11 -0.54 3.12
N GLY A 24 12.95 0.61 2.47
CA GLY A 24 13.77 0.97 1.31
C GLY A 24 15.27 1.08 1.65
N PHE A 25 15.62 1.66 2.81
CA PHE A 25 17.00 1.70 3.27
C PHE A 25 17.54 0.32 3.67
N GLN A 26 16.72 -0.55 4.25
CA GLN A 26 17.09 -1.95 4.55
C GLN A 26 17.37 -2.74 3.27
N LEU A 27 16.48 -2.63 2.28
CA LEU A 27 16.66 -3.24 0.95
C LEU A 27 17.89 -2.71 0.22
N SER A 28 18.25 -1.45 0.44
CA SER A 28 19.47 -0.84 -0.09
C SER A 28 20.75 -1.22 0.67
N GLY A 29 20.62 -1.90 1.82
CA GLY A 29 21.75 -2.33 2.64
C GLY A 29 22.37 -1.24 3.51
N ILE A 30 21.69 -0.08 3.63
CA ILE A 30 22.13 1.06 4.45
C ILE A 30 21.75 0.85 5.92
N LEU A 31 20.58 0.25 6.17
CA LEU A 31 20.10 -0.08 7.51
C LEU A 31 20.03 -1.59 7.73
N SER A 32 20.29 -2.02 8.97
CA SER A 32 20.09 -3.41 9.37
C SER A 32 18.61 -3.78 9.46
N GLY A 33 18.27 -4.97 8.95
CA GLY A 33 16.97 -5.61 9.11
C GLY A 33 16.73 -6.16 10.51
N GLY A 34 15.46 -6.49 10.84
CA GLY A 34 15.15 -7.40 11.94
C GLY A 34 15.01 -6.82 13.35
N GLY A 35 14.98 -5.49 13.52
CA GLY A 35 14.67 -4.88 14.82
C GLY A 35 13.26 -5.26 15.31
N SER A 36 13.14 -5.76 16.55
CA SER A 36 11.86 -6.29 17.10
C SER A 36 10.69 -5.29 16.98
N ILE A 37 10.95 -4.01 17.23
CA ILE A 37 9.97 -2.92 17.10
C ILE A 37 9.47 -2.76 15.66
N LEU A 38 10.36 -2.81 14.66
CA LEU A 38 9.99 -2.63 13.25
C LEU A 38 9.14 -3.81 12.75
N THR A 39 9.44 -5.02 13.23
CA THR A 39 8.63 -6.20 12.97
C THR A 39 7.24 -6.06 13.57
N VAL A 40 7.13 -5.60 14.83
CA VAL A 40 5.83 -5.35 15.47
C VAL A 40 5.02 -4.31 14.71
N LEU A 41 5.64 -3.19 14.32
CA LEU A 41 4.97 -2.13 13.54
C LEU A 41 4.48 -2.64 12.18
N SER A 42 5.24 -3.53 11.54
CA SER A 42 4.84 -4.14 10.26
C SER A 42 3.59 -5.03 10.44
N TRP A 43 3.53 -5.83 11.51
CA TRP A 43 2.34 -6.63 11.82
C TRP A 43 1.12 -5.79 12.21
N VAL A 44 1.32 -4.71 12.97
CA VAL A 44 0.26 -3.74 13.26
C VAL A 44 -0.29 -3.16 11.96
N MET A 45 0.60 -2.74 11.05
CA MET A 45 0.20 -2.24 9.74
C MET A 45 -0.60 -3.27 8.94
N VAL A 46 -0.16 -4.54 8.90
CA VAL A 46 -0.88 -5.64 8.23
C VAL A 46 -2.30 -5.79 8.80
N CYS A 47 -2.45 -5.76 10.13
CA CYS A 47 -3.75 -5.83 10.79
C CYS A 47 -4.67 -4.67 10.39
N LEU A 48 -4.16 -3.44 10.41
CA LEU A 48 -4.93 -2.27 10.00
C LEU A 48 -5.33 -2.33 8.53
N ILE A 49 -4.42 -2.77 7.65
CA ILE A 49 -4.71 -2.99 6.23
C ILE A 49 -5.81 -4.03 6.04
N ALA A 50 -5.79 -5.14 6.79
CA ALA A 50 -6.82 -6.17 6.72
C ALA A 50 -8.21 -5.61 7.11
N VAL A 51 -8.28 -4.83 8.19
CA VAL A 51 -9.53 -4.14 8.59
C VAL A 51 -9.99 -3.17 7.51
N HIS A 52 -9.09 -2.37 6.95
CA HIS A 52 -9.41 -1.43 5.87
C HIS A 52 -9.91 -2.14 4.61
N ALA A 53 -9.29 -3.25 4.23
CA ALA A 53 -9.68 -4.08 3.10
C ALA A 53 -11.09 -4.66 3.32
N LEU A 54 -11.38 -5.20 4.51
CA LEU A 54 -12.70 -5.73 4.85
C LEU A 54 -13.80 -4.65 4.74
N LEU A 55 -13.58 -3.48 5.35
CA LEU A 55 -14.49 -2.35 5.24
C LEU A 55 -14.65 -1.90 3.77
N GLY A 56 -13.55 -1.92 3.02
CA GLY A 56 -13.53 -1.65 1.59
C GLY A 56 -14.43 -2.61 0.80
N VAL A 57 -14.34 -3.91 1.05
CA VAL A 57 -15.15 -4.94 0.40
C VAL A 57 -16.63 -4.76 0.74
N ILE A 58 -16.97 -4.58 2.02
CA ILE A 58 -18.37 -4.37 2.47
C ILE A 58 -18.99 -3.18 1.74
N LEU A 59 -18.29 -2.04 1.70
CA LEU A 59 -18.77 -0.82 1.02
C LEU A 59 -18.90 -1.01 -0.50
N THR A 60 -18.06 -1.88 -1.08
CA THR A 60 -18.11 -2.20 -2.51
C THR A 60 -19.35 -3.03 -2.82
N VAL A 61 -19.61 -4.08 -2.03
CA VAL A 61 -20.81 -4.93 -2.15
C VAL A 61 -22.09 -4.12 -1.98
N GLN A 62 -22.13 -3.21 -1.01
CA GLN A 62 -23.26 -2.30 -0.81
C GLN A 62 -23.49 -1.40 -2.04
N THR A 63 -22.42 -0.85 -2.61
CA THR A 63 -22.50 -0.04 -3.83
C THR A 63 -23.05 -0.83 -5.01
N LEU A 64 -22.55 -2.05 -5.23
CA LEU A 64 -23.01 -2.92 -6.32
C LEU A 64 -24.48 -3.32 -6.12
N SER A 65 -24.88 -3.62 -4.88
CA SER A 65 -26.27 -3.94 -4.55
C SER A 65 -27.20 -2.77 -4.82
N ALA A 66 -26.79 -1.55 -4.46
CA ALA A 66 -27.55 -0.34 -4.73
C ALA A 66 -27.68 -0.06 -6.24
N GLN A 67 -26.59 -0.25 -7.00
CA GLN A 67 -26.61 -0.12 -8.47
C GLN A 67 -27.56 -1.12 -9.13
N LYS A 68 -27.54 -2.39 -8.68
CA LYS A 68 -28.45 -3.42 -9.17
C LYS A 68 -29.91 -3.05 -8.92
N LYS A 69 -30.23 -2.53 -7.72
CA LYS A 69 -31.58 -2.08 -7.37
C LYS A 69 -32.04 -0.86 -8.17
N ALA A 70 -31.13 0.08 -8.48
CA ALA A 70 -31.46 1.29 -9.22
C ALA A 70 -31.63 1.06 -10.74
N GLY A 71 -31.18 -0.07 -11.29
CA GLY A 71 -31.24 -0.36 -12.73
C GLY A 71 -30.31 0.51 -13.59
N THR A 72 -29.51 1.40 -13.00
CA THR A 72 -28.64 2.35 -13.70
C THR A 72 -27.18 2.16 -13.35
N VAL A 73 -26.31 2.07 -14.36
CA VAL A 73 -24.85 2.02 -14.17
C VAL A 73 -24.21 3.33 -14.66
N TYR A 74 -23.91 4.24 -13.72
CA TYR A 74 -23.22 5.50 -14.00
C TYR A 74 -21.73 5.27 -14.29
N ARG A 75 -21.41 4.80 -15.50
CA ARG A 75 -20.04 4.42 -15.87
C ARG A 75 -19.10 5.63 -15.93
N LYS A 76 -19.49 6.71 -16.58
CA LYS A 76 -18.60 7.87 -16.80
C LYS A 76 -18.34 8.63 -15.49
N GLU A 77 -19.40 8.84 -14.73
CA GLU A 77 -19.43 9.61 -13.48
C GLU A 77 -18.64 8.88 -12.38
N ASN A 78 -18.68 7.53 -12.38
CA ASN A 78 -17.97 6.72 -11.39
C ASN A 78 -16.58 6.23 -11.84
N ARG A 79 -15.94 6.85 -12.85
CA ARG A 79 -14.60 6.43 -13.31
C ARG A 79 -13.59 6.43 -12.16
N MET A 80 -13.51 7.52 -11.39
CA MET A 80 -12.58 7.63 -10.27
C MET A 80 -12.92 6.64 -9.14
N PHE A 81 -14.20 6.37 -8.91
CA PHE A 81 -14.60 5.35 -7.95
C PHE A 81 -14.11 3.96 -8.39
N ARG A 82 -14.26 3.60 -9.66
CA ARG A 82 -13.78 2.33 -10.20
C ARG A 82 -12.27 2.18 -10.10
N VAL A 83 -11.51 3.23 -10.45
CA VAL A 83 -10.04 3.23 -10.32
C VAL A 83 -9.63 2.91 -8.88
N ARG A 84 -10.26 3.54 -7.88
CA ARG A 84 -9.96 3.29 -6.45
C ARG A 84 -10.26 1.84 -6.04
N ARG A 85 -11.33 1.26 -6.56
CA ARG A 85 -11.75 -0.12 -6.22
C ARG A 85 -10.86 -1.16 -6.88
N ILE A 86 -10.55 -0.99 -8.16
CA ILE A 86 -9.66 -1.90 -8.90
C ILE A 86 -8.24 -1.82 -8.33
N SER A 87 -7.70 -0.62 -8.09
CA SER A 87 -6.39 -0.46 -7.46
C SER A 87 -6.36 -1.05 -6.05
N GLY A 88 -7.41 -0.85 -5.24
CA GLY A 88 -7.50 -1.45 -3.90
C GLY A 88 -7.51 -2.97 -3.93
N PHE A 89 -8.22 -3.57 -4.90
CA PHE A 89 -8.22 -5.01 -5.11
C PHE A 89 -6.85 -5.53 -5.57
N ALA A 90 -6.18 -4.84 -6.49
CA ALA A 90 -4.83 -5.18 -6.92
C ALA A 90 -3.83 -5.12 -5.76
N VAL A 91 -3.88 -4.06 -4.93
CA VAL A 91 -3.07 -3.93 -3.71
C VAL A 91 -3.33 -5.09 -2.76
N MET A 92 -4.59 -5.49 -2.55
CA MET A 92 -4.93 -6.61 -1.68
C MET A 92 -4.25 -7.92 -2.11
N LEU A 93 -4.22 -8.22 -3.41
CA LEU A 93 -3.56 -9.42 -3.93
C LEU A 93 -2.03 -9.31 -3.86
N LEU A 94 -1.47 -8.17 -4.25
CA LEU A 94 -0.02 -7.95 -4.33
C LEU A 94 0.64 -7.79 -2.95
N ILE A 95 -0.10 -7.35 -1.93
CA ILE A 95 0.41 -7.35 -0.54
C ILE A 95 0.65 -8.77 -0.04
N LEU A 96 -0.17 -9.75 -0.44
CA LEU A 96 0.04 -11.15 -0.04
C LEU A 96 1.38 -11.67 -0.59
N SER A 97 1.71 -11.36 -1.86
CA SER A 97 3.01 -11.76 -2.41
C SER A 97 4.16 -11.04 -1.71
N HIS A 98 4.01 -9.76 -1.41
CA HIS A 98 5.01 -9.01 -0.62
C HIS A 98 5.26 -9.64 0.75
N ILE A 99 4.20 -9.98 1.49
CA ILE A 99 4.33 -10.65 2.78
C ILE A 99 5.05 -11.99 2.59
N VAL A 100 4.63 -12.86 1.66
CA VAL A 100 5.27 -14.17 1.46
C VAL A 100 6.75 -14.07 1.08
N ILE A 101 7.13 -13.09 0.25
CA ILE A 101 8.52 -12.91 -0.16
C ILE A 101 9.41 -12.49 1.02
N PHE A 102 8.92 -11.61 1.89
CA PHE A 102 9.71 -11.06 3.01
C PHE A 102 9.48 -11.74 4.36
N LEU A 103 8.49 -12.62 4.45
CA LEU A 103 8.31 -13.55 5.57
C LEU A 103 9.32 -14.69 5.38
N GLY A 104 10.52 -14.50 5.92
CA GLY A 104 11.59 -15.47 5.79
C GLY A 104 11.25 -16.82 6.42
N SER A 105 11.90 -17.88 5.94
CA SER A 105 11.78 -19.21 6.50
C SER A 105 12.86 -19.42 7.56
N SER A 106 12.45 -19.88 8.75
CA SER A 106 13.37 -20.25 9.83
C SER A 106 13.65 -21.75 9.76
N GLU A 107 14.47 -22.16 8.79
CA GLU A 107 14.96 -23.53 8.75
C GLU A 107 16.19 -23.66 9.68
N GLY A 108 16.08 -24.51 10.70
CA GLY A 108 17.20 -24.82 11.60
C GLY A 108 17.66 -23.66 12.52
N GLY A 109 16.78 -22.69 12.80
CA GLY A 109 17.09 -21.56 13.70
C GLY A 109 17.85 -20.40 13.06
N VAL A 110 18.12 -20.46 11.76
CA VAL A 110 18.73 -19.36 10.99
C VAL A 110 17.67 -18.72 10.09
N TYR A 111 17.45 -17.41 10.25
CA TYR A 111 16.52 -16.67 9.42
C TYR A 111 17.07 -16.52 8.00
N ARG A 112 16.38 -17.08 7.00
CA ARG A 112 16.74 -16.96 5.58
C ARG A 112 15.65 -16.25 4.80
N LEU A 113 16.05 -15.27 3.99
CA LEU A 113 15.16 -14.62 3.04
C LEU A 113 14.89 -15.55 1.86
N ASN A 114 13.68 -15.46 1.31
CA ASN A 114 13.31 -16.23 0.12
C ASN A 114 14.08 -15.73 -1.11
N PRO A 115 14.37 -16.62 -2.09
CA PRO A 115 15.02 -16.22 -3.33
C PRO A 115 14.29 -15.07 -4.04
N PHE A 116 15.06 -14.05 -4.45
CA PHE A 116 14.52 -12.85 -5.08
C PHE A 116 14.93 -12.76 -6.56
N GLY A 117 14.11 -13.34 -7.43
CA GLY A 117 14.29 -13.32 -8.88
C GLY A 117 13.43 -12.26 -9.59
N THR A 118 13.39 -12.37 -10.92
CA THR A 118 12.68 -11.42 -11.80
C THR A 118 11.17 -11.39 -11.53
N ALA A 119 10.55 -12.54 -11.27
CA ALA A 119 9.12 -12.61 -10.98
C ALA A 119 8.76 -11.88 -9.68
N GLN A 120 9.61 -12.03 -8.65
CA GLN A 120 9.49 -11.31 -7.39
C GLN A 120 9.63 -9.80 -7.63
N LEU A 121 10.66 -9.35 -8.36
CA LEU A 121 10.82 -7.95 -8.72
C LEU A 121 9.58 -7.39 -9.43
N ILE A 122 9.08 -8.08 -10.46
CA ILE A 122 7.87 -7.66 -11.20
C ILE A 122 6.68 -7.52 -10.24
N SER A 123 6.47 -8.49 -9.35
CA SER A 123 5.39 -8.42 -8.36
C SER A 123 5.51 -7.20 -7.45
N GLN A 124 6.72 -6.85 -7.02
CA GLN A 124 6.97 -5.70 -6.15
C GLN A 124 6.83 -4.37 -6.92
N MET A 125 7.24 -4.31 -8.18
CA MET A 125 6.99 -3.15 -9.05
C MET A 125 5.50 -2.90 -9.27
N LEU A 126 4.74 -3.97 -9.55
CA LEU A 126 3.29 -3.90 -9.68
C LEU A 126 2.62 -3.47 -8.38
N LEU A 127 3.14 -3.90 -7.22
CA LEU A 127 2.66 -3.47 -5.91
C LEU A 127 2.87 -1.96 -5.72
N VAL A 128 4.09 -1.46 -5.97
CA VAL A 128 4.40 -0.02 -5.86
C VAL A 128 3.49 0.80 -6.77
N LEU A 129 3.31 0.38 -8.03
CA LEU A 129 2.42 1.06 -8.97
C LEU A 129 0.95 1.03 -8.51
N SER A 130 0.49 -0.11 -7.99
CA SER A 130 -0.88 -0.26 -7.50
C SER A 130 -1.14 0.61 -6.27
N ILE A 131 -0.19 0.65 -5.33
CA ILE A 131 -0.23 1.55 -4.16
C ILE A 131 -0.20 3.00 -4.62
N ALA A 132 0.63 3.36 -5.59
CA ALA A 132 0.70 4.71 -6.12
C ALA A 132 -0.66 5.18 -6.65
N VAL A 133 -1.27 4.40 -7.54
CA VAL A 133 -2.62 4.71 -8.05
C VAL A 133 -3.63 4.76 -6.91
N HIS A 134 -3.57 3.82 -5.96
CA HIS A 134 -4.52 3.77 -4.86
C HIS A 134 -4.40 4.99 -3.94
N VAL A 135 -3.22 5.30 -3.43
CA VAL A 135 -3.00 6.38 -2.46
C VAL A 135 -3.21 7.74 -3.11
N LEU A 136 -2.63 8.00 -4.29
CA LEU A 136 -2.74 9.29 -4.96
C LEU A 136 -4.20 9.63 -5.33
N THR A 137 -5.01 8.63 -5.70
CA THR A 137 -6.44 8.85 -6.02
C THR A 137 -7.34 8.96 -4.78
N ASN A 138 -6.86 8.54 -3.59
CA ASN A 138 -7.61 8.54 -2.34
C ASN A 138 -7.20 9.65 -1.36
N ILE A 139 -6.06 10.33 -1.56
CA ILE A 139 -5.61 11.39 -0.65
C ILE A 139 -6.58 12.58 -0.57
N ARG A 140 -7.15 13.01 -1.71
CA ARG A 140 -8.20 14.03 -1.74
C ARG A 140 -9.47 13.62 -0.97
N PRO A 141 -10.10 12.46 -1.26
CA PRO A 141 -11.19 11.93 -0.44
C PRO A 141 -10.87 11.80 1.06
N LEU A 142 -9.65 11.40 1.41
CA LEU A 142 -9.21 11.23 2.79
C LEU A 142 -9.23 12.57 3.54
N MET A 143 -8.60 13.61 2.98
CA MET A 143 -8.58 14.94 3.61
C MET A 143 -9.99 15.52 3.75
N LEU A 144 -10.86 15.32 2.75
CA LEU A 144 -12.26 15.73 2.82
C LEU A 144 -13.01 15.01 3.94
N ALA A 145 -12.77 13.70 4.12
CA ALA A 145 -13.41 12.92 5.18
C ALA A 145 -12.91 13.30 6.59
N LEU A 146 -11.66 13.77 6.70
CA LEU A 146 -11.07 14.29 7.93
C LEU A 146 -11.46 15.75 8.23
N GLY A 147 -12.13 16.43 7.29
CA GLY A 147 -12.61 17.81 7.48
C GLY A 147 -11.52 18.88 7.39
N VAL A 148 -10.40 18.57 6.73
CA VAL A 148 -9.28 19.52 6.59
C VAL A 148 -9.69 20.70 5.71
N ARG A 149 -9.68 21.92 6.27
CA ARG A 149 -9.92 23.17 5.56
C ARG A 149 -8.62 23.64 4.87
N GLY A 150 -8.73 24.33 3.74
CA GLY A 150 -7.54 24.87 3.03
C GLY A 150 -6.68 23.83 2.31
N PHE A 151 -7.09 22.56 2.23
CA PHE A 151 -6.25 21.48 1.68
C PHE A 151 -5.75 21.69 0.25
N ARG A 152 -6.38 22.60 -0.52
CA ARG A 152 -6.00 22.90 -1.90
C ARG A 152 -4.59 23.49 -2.00
N GLU A 153 -4.13 24.19 -0.96
CA GLU A 153 -2.84 24.89 -0.95
C GLU A 153 -1.66 23.91 -0.87
N PHE A 154 -1.78 22.84 -0.08
CA PHE A 154 -0.71 21.84 0.11
C PHE A 154 -0.97 20.51 -0.62
N PHE A 155 -2.07 20.39 -1.37
CA PHE A 155 -2.44 19.14 -2.04
C PHE A 155 -1.35 18.66 -3.01
N THR A 156 -0.82 19.60 -3.80
CA THR A 156 0.25 19.34 -4.76
C THR A 156 1.51 18.86 -4.05
N ASP A 157 1.86 19.48 -2.92
CA ASP A 157 3.03 19.11 -2.13
C ASP A 157 2.90 17.70 -1.56
N ILE A 158 1.73 17.34 -1.04
CA ILE A 158 1.48 15.97 -0.58
C ILE A 158 1.60 14.97 -1.73
N LEU A 159 1.03 15.27 -2.90
CA LEU A 159 1.17 14.39 -4.07
C LEU A 159 2.62 14.24 -4.49
N LEU A 160 3.40 15.32 -4.45
CA LEU A 160 4.83 15.29 -4.77
C LEU A 160 5.59 14.42 -3.78
N ILE A 161 5.43 14.64 -2.47
CA ILE A 161 6.08 13.84 -1.41
C ILE A 161 5.75 12.36 -1.57
N LEU A 162 4.47 12.03 -1.75
CA LEU A 162 4.03 10.65 -1.95
C LEU A 162 4.68 10.04 -3.20
N SER A 163 4.73 10.79 -4.29
CA SER A 163 5.32 10.32 -5.56
C SER A 163 6.83 10.06 -5.42
N VAL A 164 7.55 10.94 -4.72
CA VAL A 164 8.99 10.78 -4.46
C VAL A 164 9.25 9.53 -3.62
N ILE A 165 8.49 9.33 -2.54
CA ILE A 165 8.65 8.15 -1.67
C ILE A 165 8.32 6.86 -2.42
N LEU A 166 7.29 6.86 -3.27
CA LEU A 166 6.94 5.69 -4.09
C LEU A 166 8.00 5.40 -5.16
N CYS A 167 8.57 6.43 -5.78
CA CYS A 167 9.69 6.28 -6.70
C CYS A 167 10.92 5.67 -5.98
N PHE A 168 11.22 6.17 -4.79
CA PHE A 168 12.27 5.61 -3.92
C PHE A 168 12.02 4.13 -3.61
N CYS A 169 10.78 3.72 -3.30
CA CYS A 169 10.46 2.31 -3.09
C CYS A 169 10.75 1.45 -4.32
N GLY A 170 10.39 1.92 -5.51
CA GLY A 170 10.70 1.25 -6.78
C GLY A 170 12.20 1.08 -6.98
N ALA A 171 12.96 2.16 -6.76
CA ALA A 171 14.42 2.11 -6.83
C ALA A 171 15.03 1.15 -5.79
N ALA A 172 14.52 1.13 -4.57
CA ALA A 172 15.01 0.24 -3.51
C ALA A 172 14.85 -1.25 -3.86
N PHE A 173 13.71 -1.64 -4.45
CA PHE A 173 13.51 -3.01 -4.94
C PHE A 173 14.44 -3.36 -6.12
N LEU A 174 14.72 -2.41 -7.01
CA LEU A 174 15.70 -2.61 -8.09
C LEU A 174 17.11 -2.80 -7.54
N ILE A 175 17.52 -1.96 -6.59
CA ILE A 175 18.80 -2.08 -5.90
C ILE A 175 18.90 -3.45 -5.21
N TYR A 176 17.85 -3.85 -4.49
CA TYR A 176 17.81 -5.15 -3.82
C TYR A 176 17.94 -6.32 -4.81
N PHE A 177 17.23 -6.26 -5.95
CA PHE A 177 17.36 -7.25 -7.01
C PHE A 177 18.80 -7.33 -7.54
N LEU A 178 19.42 -6.19 -7.87
CA LEU A 178 20.79 -6.16 -8.38
C LEU A 178 21.79 -6.72 -7.36
N ARG A 179 21.63 -6.36 -6.08
CA ARG A 179 22.44 -6.93 -4.99
C ARG A 179 22.27 -8.44 -4.87
N TRP A 180 21.03 -8.94 -5.01
CA TRP A 180 20.74 -10.37 -4.94
C TRP A 180 21.37 -11.16 -6.10
N GLN A 181 21.44 -10.58 -7.30
CA GLN A 181 22.08 -11.23 -8.46
C GLN A 181 23.61 -11.26 -8.38
N GLN A 182 24.21 -10.52 -7.45
CA GLN A 182 25.65 -10.46 -7.22
C GLN A 182 26.13 -11.41 -6.12
N ILE A 183 25.19 -12.06 -5.40
CA ILE A 183 25.44 -13.06 -4.35
C ILE A 183 25.39 -14.44 -4.99
#